data_AF-A0A7C5ZCJ7-F1
#
_entry.id   AF-A0A7C5ZCJ7-F1
#
_cell.length_a   1.000
_cell.length_b   1.000
_cell.length_c   1.000
_cell.angle_alpha   90.00
_cell.angle_beta   90.00
_cell.angle_gamma   90.00
#
_symmetry.space_group_name_H-M   'P 1'
#
loop_
_entity.id
_entity.type
_entity.pdbx_description
1 polymer ?
#
loop_
_entity_poly.entity_id
_entity_poly.type
_entity_poly.pdbx_seq_one_letter_code
_entity_poly.pdbx_strand_id
1 'polypeptide(L)' 'MMGMRFESTGLTEFAQAMPEPYRVPGDPVQAYRNFYVGEKLRFARWTRRRPAWIEKILREQSASGEGDGVPSGP' A
#
# COMPACT_ATOMS: atom_id res chain seq x y z
N MET A 1 33.51 30.90 22.73
CA MET A 1 32.92 29.57 22.47
C MET A 1 32.24 29.63 21.12
N MET A 2 32.80 28.98 20.09
CA MET A 2 32.27 29.04 18.73
C MET A 2 31.08 28.08 18.63
N GLY A 3 29.88 28.60 18.40
CA GLY A 3 28.66 27.80 18.30
C GLY A 3 28.57 27.14 16.92
N MET A 4 28.61 25.81 16.87
CA MET A 4 28.25 25.07 15.65
C MET A 4 26.73 25.20 15.40
N ARG A 5 26.37 25.68 14.22
CA ARG A 5 25.00 25.63 13.70
C ARG A 5 24.93 24.50 12.67
N PHE A 6 23.91 23.65 12.78
CA PHE A 6 23.63 22.60 11.82
C PHE A 6 22.45 23.03 10.94
N GLU A 7 22.53 22.72 9.65
CA GLU A 7 21.43 22.91 8.70
C GLU A 7 20.26 21.98 9.05
N SER A 8 19.05 22.51 9.05
CA SER A 8 17.83 21.74 9.35
C SER A 8 17.17 21.27 8.04
N THR A 9 17.53 20.08 7.58
CA THR A 9 17.08 19.49 6.30
C THR A 9 15.71 18.79 6.36
N GLY A 10 15.01 18.84 7.50
CA GLY A 10 13.71 18.17 7.69
C GLY A 10 13.81 16.66 7.93
N LEU A 11 12.64 16.00 8.04
CA LEU A 11 12.55 14.54 8.22
C LEU A 11 12.51 13.84 6.85
N THR A 12 13.27 12.75 6.71
CA THR A 12 13.13 11.84 5.56
C THR A 12 11.82 11.06 5.68
N GLU A 13 11.27 10.64 4.54
CA GLU A 13 10.12 9.73 4.55
C GLU A 13 10.45 8.42 5.30
N PHE A 14 9.43 7.78 5.84
CA PHE A 14 9.59 6.48 6.49
C PHE A 14 10.02 5.44 5.46
N ALA A 15 11.19 4.83 5.69
CA ALA A 15 11.66 3.72 4.88
C ALA A 15 10.64 2.57 4.93
N GLN A 16 10.19 2.11 3.76
CA GLN A 16 9.24 1.01 3.66
C GLN A 16 9.96 -0.31 3.37
N ALA A 17 9.87 -1.25 4.30
CA ALA A 17 10.27 -2.65 4.09
C ALA A 17 9.19 -3.46 3.34
N MET A 18 8.57 -2.84 2.33
CA MET A 18 7.47 -3.43 1.54
C MET A 18 7.98 -3.90 0.18
N PRO A 19 7.46 -5.04 -0.35
CA PRO A 19 7.71 -5.44 -1.72
C PRO A 19 7.26 -4.37 -2.71
N GLU A 20 7.94 -4.29 -3.86
CA GLU A 20 7.70 -3.26 -4.88
C GLU A 20 6.22 -3.10 -5.28
N PRO A 21 5.45 -4.19 -5.52
CA PRO A 21 4.05 -4.06 -5.95
C PRO A 21 3.11 -3.41 -4.92
N TYR A 22 3.53 -3.36 -3.64
CA TYR A 22 2.71 -2.85 -2.55
C TYR A 22 3.25 -1.56 -1.96
N ARG A 23 4.44 -1.09 -2.37
CA ARG A 23 5.06 0.14 -1.84
C ARG A 23 4.23 1.35 -2.24
N VAL A 24 3.95 2.24 -1.28
CA VAL A 24 3.19 3.48 -1.52
C VAL A 24 3.97 4.66 -0.94
N PRO A 25 4.70 5.45 -1.76
CA PRO A 25 5.44 6.61 -1.29
C PRO A 25 4.56 7.56 -0.45
N GLY A 26 5.08 8.08 0.65
CA GLY A 26 4.33 8.93 1.58
C GLY A 26 3.24 8.25 2.43
N ASP A 27 2.81 7.01 2.12
CA ASP A 27 1.76 6.31 2.87
C ASP A 27 2.13 4.84 3.21
N PRO A 28 2.95 4.64 4.25
CA PRO A 28 3.32 3.28 4.69
C PRO A 28 2.13 2.46 5.20
N VAL A 29 1.04 3.10 5.63
CA VAL A 29 -0.15 2.42 6.15
C VAL A 29 -0.93 1.80 4.99
N GLN A 30 -1.12 2.53 3.90
CA GLN A 30 -1.72 1.99 2.69
C GLN A 30 -0.87 0.87 2.10
N ALA A 31 0.46 1.03 2.10
CA ALA A 31 1.38 -0.01 1.64
C ALA A 31 1.22 -1.33 2.42
N TYR A 32 1.17 -1.24 3.76
CA TYR A 32 0.91 -2.40 4.63
C TYR A 32 -0.45 -3.06 4.35
N ARG A 33 -1.51 -2.27 4.18
CA ARG A 33 -2.86 -2.80 3.93
C ARG A 33 -2.92 -3.51 2.58
N ASN A 34 -2.32 -2.94 1.54
CA ASN A 34 -2.22 -3.56 0.22
C ASN A 34 -1.52 -4.92 0.30
N PHE A 35 -0.36 -4.96 0.96
CA PHE A 35 0.37 -6.21 1.21
C PHE A 35 -0.47 -7.23 1.99
N TYR A 36 -1.20 -6.79 3.02
CA TYR A 36 -2.05 -7.69 3.79
C TYR A 36 -3.20 -8.28 2.95
N VAL A 37 -3.88 -7.45 2.14
CA VAL A 37 -4.94 -7.91 1.24
C VAL A 37 -4.38 -8.87 0.18
N GLY A 38 -3.26 -8.55 -0.46
CA GLY A 38 -2.68 -9.39 -1.51
C GLY A 38 -2.09 -10.70 -0.99
N GLU A 39 -1.31 -10.65 0.10
CA GLU A 39 -0.53 -11.81 0.54
C GLU A 39 -1.14 -12.58 1.71
N LYS A 40 -1.84 -11.90 2.62
CA LYS A 40 -2.27 -12.49 3.89
C LYS A 40 -3.74 -12.88 3.91
N LEU A 41 -4.57 -12.23 3.10
CA LEU A 41 -6.01 -12.44 3.07
C LEU A 41 -6.40 -13.90 2.83
N ARG A 42 -5.66 -14.63 1.97
CA ARG A 42 -5.96 -16.02 1.58
C ARG A 42 -6.04 -17.03 2.75
N PHE A 43 -5.36 -16.76 3.86
CA PHE A 43 -5.36 -17.64 5.05
C PHE A 43 -5.78 -16.90 6.32
N ALA A 44 -6.14 -15.62 6.21
CA ALA A 44 -6.61 -14.84 7.35
C ALA A 44 -8.00 -15.35 7.77
N ARG A 45 -8.14 -15.69 9.06
CA ARG A 45 -9.42 -16.04 9.68
C ARG A 45 -9.78 -15.03 10.76
N TRP A 46 -11.03 -14.60 10.76
CA TRP A 46 -11.59 -13.74 11.79
C TRP A 46 -12.62 -14.52 12.60
N THR A 47 -12.52 -14.45 13.92
CA THR A 47 -13.49 -15.05 14.86
C THR A 47 -14.57 -14.07 15.31
N ARG A 48 -14.37 -12.77 15.03
CA ARG A 48 -15.30 -11.69 15.35
C ARG A 48 -15.46 -10.80 14.12
N ARG A 49 -14.83 -9.62 14.12
CA ARG A 49 -14.98 -8.63 13.06
C ARG A 49 -13.76 -8.60 12.16
N ARG A 50 -14.01 -8.68 10.86
CA ARG A 50 -13.02 -8.43 9.82
C ARG A 50 -12.75 -6.93 9.70
N PRO A 51 -11.50 -6.48 9.46
CA PRO A 51 -11.20 -5.07 9.27
C PRO A 51 -11.97 -4.45 8.10
N ALA A 52 -12.60 -3.30 8.34
CA ALA A 52 -13.48 -2.64 7.37
C ALA A 52 -12.75 -2.17 6.09
N TRP A 53 -11.44 -1.89 6.18
CA TRP A 53 -10.64 -1.44 5.04
C TRP A 53 -10.40 -2.53 4.00
N ILE A 54 -10.64 -3.81 4.31
CA ILE A 54 -10.40 -4.89 3.35
C ILE A 54 -11.37 -4.81 2.18
N GLU A 55 -12.67 -4.60 2.44
CA GLU A 55 -13.67 -4.48 1.37
C GLU A 55 -13.42 -3.27 0.48
N LYS A 56 -13.00 -2.15 1.08
CA LYS A 56 -12.62 -0.95 0.34
C LYS A 56 -11.49 -1.24 -0.65
N ILE A 57 -10.43 -1.89 -0.19
CA ILE A 57 -9.26 -2.20 -1.03
C ILE A 57 -9.59 -3.24 -2.10
N LEU A 58 -10.41 -4.26 -1.81
CA LEU A 58 -10.83 -5.25 -2.81
C LEU A 58 -11.64 -4.61 -3.94
N ARG A 59 -12.53 -3.67 -3.60
CA ARG A 59 -13.28 -2.88 -4.59
C ARG A 59 -12.36 -2.03 -5.46
N GLU A 60 -11.37 -1.37 -4.85
CA GLU A 60 -10.39 -0.55 -5.56
C GLU A 60 -9.52 -1.39 -6.50
N GLN A 61 -9.03 -2.56 -6.05
CA GLN A 61 -8.23 -3.48 -6.89
C GLN A 61 -9.02 -4.04 -8.08
N SER A 62 -10.33 -4.29 -7.90
CA SER A 62 -11.20 -4.77 -8.96
C SER A 62 -11.49 -3.70 -10.01
N ALA A 63 -11.51 -2.41 -9.62
CA ALA A 63 -11.74 -1.27 -10.51
C ALA A 63 -10.49 -0.92 -11.35
N SER A 64 -9.28 -1.27 -10.90
CA SER A 64 -8.04 -1.04 -11.64
C SER A 64 -7.70 -2.15 -12.66
N GLY A 65 -8.51 -3.22 -12.73
CA GLY A 65 -8.26 -4.40 -13.58
C GLY A 65 -8.82 -4.34 -15.01
N GLU A 66 -9.44 -3.23 -15.43
CA GLU A 66 -10.08 -3.12 -16.74
C GLU A 66 -9.29 -2.18 -17.66
N GLY A 67 -8.31 -2.74 -18.37
CA GLY A 67 -7.44 -1.98 -19.25
C GLY A 67 -6.46 -2.83 -20.05
N ASP A 68 -6.93 -3.88 -20.72
CA ASP A 68 -6.28 -4.46 -21.92
C ASP A 68 -7.31 -5.34 -22.66
N GLY A 69 -8.38 -4.69 -23.13
CA GLY A 69 -9.28 -5.29 -24.11
C GLY A 69 -8.62 -5.25 -25.48
N VAL A 70 -7.94 -6.34 -25.88
CA VAL A 70 -7.60 -6.59 -27.28
C VAL A 70 -8.92 -6.75 -28.04
N PRO A 71 -9.29 -5.87 -28.99
CA PRO A 71 -10.47 -6.11 -29.80
C PRO A 71 -10.15 -7.25 -30.76
N SER A 72 -10.64 -8.45 -30.42
CA SER A 72 -10.71 -9.55 -31.38
C SER A 72 -11.99 -9.41 -32.18
N GLY A 73 -11.84 -9.04 -33.45
CA GLY A 73 -12.75 -9.44 -34.54
C GLY A 73 -13.04 -8.37 -35.59
N PRO A 74 -13.61 -8.76 -36.73
CA PRO A 74 -13.74 -10.13 -37.27
C PRO A 74 -12.53 -10.60 -38.08
#